data_AF-A0A7C5JY48-F1
#
_entry.id   AF-A0A7C5JY48-F1
#
_cell.length_a   1.000
_cell.length_b   1.000
_cell.length_c   1.000
_cell.angle_alpha   90.00
_cell.angle_beta   90.00
_cell.angle_gamma   90.00
#
_symmetry.space_group_name_H-M   'P 1'
#
loop_
_entity.id
_entity.type
_entity.pdbx_description
1 polymer ?
#
loop_
_entity_poly.entity_id
_entity_poly.type
_entity_poly.pdbx_seq_one_letter_code
_entity_poly.pdbx_strand_id
1 'polypeptide(L)' 'MINRDELLSYGDIKAKEIALNLMEEAIKSADPYKAVKRALKVEDNRLIIKGKEFPIKGKVYVLAFGKAACSMA' A
#
# COMPACT_ATOMS: atom_id res chain seq x y z
N MET A 1 6.59 5.83 13.98
CA MET A 1 7.60 6.90 14.03
C MET A 1 8.95 6.22 13.90
N ILE A 2 9.75 6.57 12.89
CA ILE A 2 11.12 6.07 12.73
C ILE A 2 12.03 6.98 13.55
N ASN A 3 13.00 6.41 14.26
CA ASN A 3 14.04 7.13 14.99
C ASN A 3 15.13 7.67 14.03
N ARG A 4 14.69 8.43 13.03
CA ARG A 4 15.51 8.85 11.87
C ARG A 4 16.76 9.61 12.31
N ASP A 5 16.60 10.54 13.25
CA ASP A 5 17.70 11.37 13.76
C ASP A 5 18.76 10.54 14.48
N GLU A 6 18.36 9.55 15.27
CA GLU A 6 19.30 8.62 15.93
C GLU A 6 20.05 7.77 14.90
N LEU A 7 19.33 7.22 13.90
CA LEU A 7 19.92 6.37 12.87
C LEU A 7 20.93 7.16 11.99
N LEU A 8 20.69 8.45 11.78
CA LEU A 8 21.54 9.38 11.02
C LEU A 8 22.59 10.12 11.88
N SER A 9 22.77 9.75 13.16
CA SER A 9 23.73 10.45 14.03
C SER A 9 25.18 9.94 13.95
N TYR A 10 25.44 8.81 13.27
CA TYR A 10 26.77 8.20 13.18
C TYR A 10 26.96 7.33 11.92
N GLY A 11 28.20 7.02 11.57
CA GLY A 11 28.55 6.14 10.45
C GLY A 11 28.40 6.80 9.07
N ASP A 12 28.15 6.01 8.03
CA ASP A 12 27.91 6.54 6.68
C ASP A 12 26.49 7.11 6.57
N ILE A 13 26.38 8.41 6.80
CA ILE A 13 25.10 9.13 6.81
C ILE A 13 24.42 9.07 5.44
N LYS A 14 25.19 9.19 4.35
CA LYS A 14 24.63 9.26 3.00
C LYS A 14 24.03 7.92 2.58
N ALA A 15 24.74 6.82 2.83
CA ALA A 15 24.22 5.48 2.55
C ALA A 15 22.97 5.18 3.40
N LYS A 16 22.99 5.55 4.69
CA LYS A 16 21.85 5.36 5.59
C LYS A 16 20.62 6.19 5.18
N GLU A 17 20.81 7.43 4.75
CA GLU A 17 19.71 8.25 4.27
C GLU A 17 19.03 7.62 3.04
N ILE A 18 19.83 7.14 2.08
CA ILE A 18 19.29 6.41 0.91
C ILE A 18 18.50 5.18 1.37
N ALA A 19 19.08 4.37 2.26
CA ALA A 19 18.44 3.16 2.76
C ALA A 19 17.11 3.46 3.50
N LEU A 20 17.09 4.50 4.35
CA LEU A 20 15.89 4.90 5.09
C LEU A 20 14.80 5.41 4.16
N ASN A 21 15.15 6.23 3.16
CA ASN A 21 14.18 6.72 2.19
C ASN A 21 13.57 5.56 1.38
N LEU A 22 14.39 4.59 0.96
CA LEU A 22 13.90 3.39 0.27
C LEU A 22 12.99 2.54 1.16
N MET A 23 13.37 2.33 2.42
CA MET A 23 12.57 1.59 3.40
C MET A 23 11.22 2.27 3.64
N GLU A 24 11.21 3.59 3.83
CA GLU A 24 9.98 4.36 4.04
C GLU A 24 9.03 4.22 2.85
N GLU A 25 9.53 4.33 1.62
CA GLU A 25 8.70 4.13 0.44
C GLU A 25 8.25 2.69 0.25
N ALA A 26 9.08 1.70 0.61
CA ALA A 26 8.67 0.30 0.61
C ALA A 26 7.51 0.06 1.60
N ILE A 27 7.60 0.62 2.82
CA ILE A 27 6.52 0.51 3.82
C ILE A 27 5.25 1.21 3.32
N LYS A 28 5.36 2.43 2.78
CA LYS A 28 4.21 3.16 2.20
C LYS A 28 3.58 2.42 1.01
N SER A 29 4.39 1.73 0.22
CA SER A 29 3.91 0.86 -0.86
C SER A 29 3.20 -0.37 -0.30
N ALA A 30 3.66 -0.94 0.80
CA ALA A 30 3.03 -2.09 1.44
C ALA A 30 1.76 -1.76 2.26
N ASP A 31 1.45 -0.47 2.47
CA ASP A 31 0.24 -0.03 3.18
C ASP A 31 -1.03 -0.67 2.57
N PRO A 32 -1.82 -1.44 3.35
CA PRO A 32 -2.92 -2.25 2.79
C PRO A 32 -3.99 -1.41 2.08
N TYR A 33 -4.30 -0.24 2.63
CA TYR A 33 -5.30 0.67 2.06
C TYR A 33 -4.85 1.22 0.70
N LYS A 34 -3.63 1.77 0.64
CA LYS A 34 -3.03 2.27 -0.60
C LYS A 34 -2.82 1.14 -1.61
N ALA A 35 -2.47 -0.06 -1.14
CA ALA A 35 -2.29 -1.23 -2.00
C ALA A 35 -3.59 -1.61 -2.72
N VAL A 36 -4.72 -1.67 -2.00
CA VAL A 36 -6.04 -1.93 -2.60
C VAL A 36 -6.40 -0.83 -3.60
N LYS A 37 -6.29 0.45 -3.20
CA LYS A 37 -6.61 1.59 -4.08
C LYS A 37 -5.77 1.66 -5.35
N ARG A 38 -4.51 1.23 -5.33
CA ARG A 38 -3.66 1.16 -6.53
C ARG A 38 -4.02 -0.02 -7.43
N ALA A 39 -4.41 -1.15 -6.83
CA ALA A 39 -4.68 -2.38 -7.57
C ALA A 39 -6.10 -2.44 -8.15
N LEU A 40 -7.07 -1.77 -7.53
CA LEU A 40 -8.49 -1.85 -7.83
C LEU A 40 -9.04 -0.45 -8.12
N LYS A 41 -9.78 -0.34 -9.23
CA LYS A 41 -10.59 0.84 -9.57
C LYS A 41 -12.01 0.41 -9.90
N VAL A 42 -12.96 1.29 -9.64
CA VAL A 42 -14.35 1.14 -10.08
C VAL A 42 -14.64 2.28 -11.03
N GLU A 43 -14.98 1.95 -12.27
CA GLU A 43 -15.32 2.91 -13.32
C GLU A 43 -16.64 2.47 -13.95
N ASP A 44 -17.65 3.34 -13.90
CA ASP A 44 -19.03 3.04 -14.28
C ASP A 44 -19.55 1.76 -13.59
N ASN A 45 -19.85 0.73 -14.40
CA ASN A 45 -20.33 -0.57 -13.96
C ASN A 45 -19.26 -1.66 -14.17
N ARG A 46 -17.98 -1.27 -14.08
CA ARG A 46 -16.82 -2.14 -14.27
C ARG A 46 -15.87 -2.04 -13.09
N LEU A 47 -15.43 -3.18 -12.62
CA LEU A 47 -14.34 -3.33 -11.66
C LEU A 47 -13.06 -3.60 -12.45
N ILE A 48 -12.05 -2.75 -12.27
CA ILE A 48 -10.75 -2.87 -12.94
C ILE A 48 -9.73 -3.30 -11.90
N ILE A 49 -9.22 -4.53 -12.00
CA ILE A 49 -8.23 -5.08 -11.07
C ILE A 49 -6.94 -5.33 -11.84
N LYS A 50 -5.88 -4.59 -11.53
CA LYS A 50 -4.57 -4.67 -12.22
C LYS A 50 -4.70 -4.67 -13.75
N GLY A 51 -5.58 -3.81 -14.27
CA GLY A 51 -5.85 -3.66 -15.71
C GLY A 51 -6.81 -4.70 -16.31
N LYS A 52 -7.32 -5.66 -15.54
CA LYS A 52 -8.36 -6.59 -15.99
C LYS A 52 -9.73 -6.05 -15.63
N GLU A 53 -10.63 -6.02 -16.60
CA GLU A 53 -11.99 -5.51 -16.42
C GLU A 53 -12.99 -6.62 -16.11
N PHE A 54 -13.88 -6.36 -15.16
CA PHE A 54 -14.98 -7.25 -14.76
C PHE A 54 -16.28 -6.45 -14.69
N PRO A 55 -17.33 -6.82 -15.46
CA PRO A 55 -18.61 -6.13 -15.38
C PRO A 55 -19.33 -6.42 -14.06
N ILE A 56 -19.89 -5.40 -13.43
CA ILE A 56 -20.69 -5.50 -12.21
C ILE A 56 -22.16 -5.69 -12.62
N LYS A 57 -22.72 -6.89 -12.42
CA LYS A 57 -24.12 -7.20 -12.83
C LYS A 57 -25.08 -7.33 -11.63
N GLY A 58 -24.65 -6.94 -10.43
CA GLY A 58 -25.41 -7.11 -9.20
C GLY A 58 -24.69 -6.51 -8.00
N LYS A 59 -25.01 -7.02 -6.80
CA LYS A 59 -24.41 -6.55 -5.55
C LYS A 59 -22.96 -7.03 -5.41
N VAL A 60 -22.12 -6.18 -4.82
CA VAL A 60 -20.74 -6.51 -4.45
C VAL A 60 -20.72 -6.86 -2.96
N TYR A 61 -20.06 -7.95 -2.61
CA TYR A 61 -19.87 -8.39 -1.23
C TYR A 61 -18.37 -8.43 -0.93
N VAL A 62 -18.00 -8.06 0.29
CA VAL A 62 -16.61 -8.10 0.76
C VAL A 62 -16.50 -9.15 1.85
N LEU A 63 -15.54 -10.05 1.69
CA LEU A 63 -15.13 -11.00 2.72
C LEU A 63 -13.63 -10.79 2.96
N ALA A 64 -13.28 -10.35 4.17
CA ALA A 64 -11.90 -10.07 4.55
C ALA A 64 -11.57 -10.70 5.90
N PHE A 65 -10.36 -11.22 6.03
CA PHE A 65 -9.83 -11.82 7.27
C PHE A 65 -8.32 -11.56 7.36
N GLY A 66 -7.80 -11.52 8.59
CA GLY A 66 -6.39 -11.24 8.88
C GLY A 66 -6.15 -9.86 9.48
N LYS A 67 -4.89 -9.58 9.88
CA LYS A 67 -4.51 -8.37 10.63
C LYS A 67 -4.82 -7.07 9.88
N ALA A 68 -4.77 -7.10 8.55
CA ALA A 68 -5.01 -5.94 7.69
C ALA A 68 -6.45 -5.86 7.16
N ALA A 69 -7.35 -6.78 7.56
CA ALA A 69 -8.70 -6.89 6.97
C ALA A 69 -9.46 -5.56 7.01
N CYS A 70 -9.44 -4.87 8.15
CA CYS A 70 -10.13 -3.59 8.31
C CYS A 70 -9.56 -2.46 7.44
N SER A 71 -8.27 -2.51 7.11
CA SER A 71 -7.64 -1.50 6.24
C SER A 71 -7.82 -1.81 4.75
N MET A 72 -8.18 -3.05 4.40
CA MET A 72 -8.35 -3.51 3.02
C MET A 72 -9.80 -3.53 2.55
N ALA A 73 -10.75 -3.72 3.46
CA ALA A 73 -12.19 -3.76 3.21
C ALA A 73 -12.80 -2.35 3.22
#